data_AF-A0A397HXE4-F1
#
_entry.id   AF-A0A397HXE4-F1
#
_cell.length_a   1.000
_cell.length_b   1.000
_cell.length_c   1.000
_cell.angle_alpha   90.00
_cell.angle_beta   90.00
_cell.angle_gamma   90.00
#
_symmetry.space_group_name_H-M   'P 1'
#
loop_
_entity.id
_entity.type
_entity.pdbx_description
1 polymer ?
#
loop_
_entity_poly.entity_id
_entity_poly.type
_entity_poly.pdbx_seq_one_letter_code
_entity_poly.pdbx_strand_id
1 'polypeptide(L)'
;MASNKVHANYISAETRDIDRKEVQDSVFIGMASSGRMPLIEKCYESRIILLLIIAPSWILLYSAIPVIFKFPQGIGADIYRYIEPIVTIPINYFILISAEVFTGFNSEGATIVFNILERSFLNVWFLFGAVIYSQGSGMRLTATMVNQNLDNMIDANFNITTEYPAIEDNNHYQEELGNIFGNYLQIAGAILITWSQIFAYRRQHHYTIHSPFLVIGWLVGGLLNGLLLAATAIEIRQGPLVGLIYVIVMGILLAICLRYNKVLFSRGKGLVLQSYLISYIVGLILIIIWIIVVRGFKDTKNAGLFT
;
A
#
# COMPACT_ATOMS: atom_id res chain seq x y z
N MET A 1 43.04 5.21 -67.37
CA MET A 1 42.02 6.17 -66.89
C MET A 1 41.02 5.54 -65.89
N ALA A 2 41.41 4.53 -65.09
CA ALA A 2 40.51 3.84 -64.14
C ALA A 2 40.96 3.91 -62.66
N SER A 3 42.13 4.50 -62.35
CA SER A 3 42.68 4.50 -60.98
C SER A 3 42.18 5.65 -60.09
N ASN A 4 41.67 6.75 -60.67
CA ASN A 4 41.23 7.92 -59.88
C ASN A 4 39.78 7.85 -59.37
N LYS A 5 38.96 6.91 -59.85
CA LYS A 5 37.57 6.76 -59.37
C LYS A 5 37.46 5.98 -58.06
N VAL A 6 38.42 5.12 -57.75
CA VAL A 6 38.38 4.29 -56.52
C VAL A 6 38.76 5.10 -55.28
N HIS A 7 39.71 6.03 -55.40
CA HIS A 7 40.12 6.88 -54.29
C HIS A 7 39.07 7.95 -53.91
N ALA A 8 38.34 8.50 -54.88
CA ALA A 8 37.27 9.46 -54.61
C ALA A 8 36.09 8.84 -53.83
N ASN A 9 35.78 7.56 -54.08
CA ASN A 9 34.70 6.86 -53.37
C ASN A 9 35.08 6.49 -51.93
N TYR A 10 36.36 6.24 -51.65
CA TYR A 10 36.83 5.96 -50.28
C TYR A 10 36.77 7.20 -49.39
N ILE A 11 37.21 8.35 -49.90
CA ILE A 11 37.18 9.62 -49.16
C ILE A 11 35.73 10.05 -48.89
N SER A 12 34.80 9.81 -49.83
CA SER A 12 33.36 10.11 -49.66
C SER A 12 32.65 9.20 -48.64
N ALA A 13 33.16 8.00 -48.38
CA ALA A 13 32.56 7.09 -47.39
C ALA A 13 33.02 7.46 -45.98
N GLU A 14 34.31 7.78 -45.82
CA GLU A 14 34.90 8.16 -44.54
C GLU A 14 34.37 9.51 -44.03
N THR A 15 34.14 10.49 -44.92
CA THR A 15 33.49 11.76 -44.53
C THR A 15 32.03 11.58 -44.10
N ARG A 16 31.29 10.62 -44.68
CA ARG A 16 29.90 10.33 -44.25
C ARG A 16 29.82 9.61 -42.90
N ASP A 17 30.82 8.81 -42.56
CA ASP A 17 30.89 8.15 -41.25
C ASP A 17 31.33 9.10 -40.13
N ILE A 18 32.17 10.10 -40.43
CA ILE A 18 32.54 11.17 -39.49
C ILE A 18 31.34 12.08 -39.22
N ASP A 19 30.60 12.50 -40.26
CA ASP A 19 29.37 13.28 -40.10
C ASP A 19 28.28 12.52 -39.33
N ARG A 20 28.15 11.20 -39.54
CA ARG A 20 27.20 10.38 -38.77
C ARG A 20 27.59 10.26 -37.30
N LYS A 21 28.88 10.14 -36.98
CA LYS A 21 29.33 10.10 -35.58
C LYS A 21 29.15 11.45 -34.89
N GLU A 22 29.45 12.57 -35.54
CA GLU A 22 29.21 13.90 -34.96
C GLU A 22 27.71 14.21 -34.80
N VAL A 23 26.85 13.76 -35.72
CA VAL A 23 25.39 13.87 -35.57
C VAL A 23 24.88 12.94 -34.45
N GLN A 24 25.42 11.74 -34.32
CA GLN A 24 25.02 10.81 -33.27
C GLN A 24 25.50 11.25 -31.89
N ASP A 25 26.71 11.82 -31.79
CA ASP A 25 27.27 12.38 -30.56
C ASP A 25 26.61 13.71 -30.19
N SER A 26 26.22 14.56 -31.15
CA SER A 26 25.45 15.78 -30.88
C SER A 26 23.99 15.50 -30.51
N VAL A 27 23.38 14.43 -31.04
CA VAL A 27 22.08 13.92 -30.57
C VAL A 27 22.20 13.31 -29.17
N PHE A 28 23.30 12.59 -28.87
CA PHE A 28 23.53 12.01 -27.54
C PHE A 28 23.86 13.10 -26.49
N ILE A 29 24.58 14.16 -26.86
CA ILE A 29 24.85 15.31 -26.01
C ILE A 29 23.60 16.20 -25.86
N GLY A 30 22.79 16.36 -26.93
CA GLY A 30 21.50 17.05 -26.88
C GLY A 30 20.43 16.31 -26.06
N MET A 31 20.51 14.98 -25.95
CA MET A 31 19.67 14.18 -25.05
C MET A 31 20.21 14.13 -23.61
N ALA A 32 21.52 14.20 -23.40
CA ALA A 32 22.13 14.32 -22.07
C ALA A 32 21.95 15.73 -21.46
N SER A 33 21.72 16.77 -22.28
CA SER A 33 21.45 18.14 -21.84
C SER A 33 19.99 18.57 -21.94
N SER A 34 19.05 17.64 -22.18
CA SER A 34 17.62 17.94 -22.07
C SER A 34 17.30 18.12 -20.59
N GLY A 35 17.56 19.33 -20.08
CA GLY A 35 17.09 19.81 -18.80
C GLY A 35 15.62 19.47 -18.67
N ARG A 36 15.33 18.44 -17.88
CA ARG A 36 13.97 18.08 -17.52
C ARG A 36 13.33 19.35 -17.00
N MET A 37 12.21 19.77 -17.60
CA MET A 37 11.49 20.93 -17.12
C MET A 37 11.16 20.70 -15.64
N PRO A 38 11.68 21.51 -14.70
CA PRO A 38 11.54 21.27 -13.26
C PRO A 38 10.08 21.29 -12.78
N LEU A 39 9.16 21.79 -13.62
CA LEU A 39 7.73 21.82 -13.37
C LEU A 39 7.06 20.43 -13.45
N ILE A 40 7.49 19.55 -14.36
CA ILE A 40 6.87 18.23 -14.55
C ILE A 40 7.24 17.30 -13.38
N GLU A 41 8.49 17.35 -12.92
CA GLU A 41 8.97 16.53 -11.80
C GLU A 41 8.38 16.97 -10.45
N LYS A 42 8.24 18.28 -10.22
CA LYS A 42 7.59 18.81 -9.00
C LYS A 42 6.12 18.39 -8.89
N CYS A 43 5.43 18.25 -10.02
CA CYS A 43 4.03 17.82 -10.07
C CYS A 43 3.90 16.32 -9.72
N TYR A 44 4.86 15.50 -10.14
CA TYR A 44 4.87 14.06 -9.88
C TYR A 44 5.03 13.72 -8.38
N GLU A 45 5.98 14.34 -7.68
CA GLU A 45 6.17 14.10 -6.23
C GLU A 45 4.97 14.56 -5.40
N SER A 46 4.39 15.70 -5.78
CA SER A 46 3.19 16.25 -5.14
C SER A 46 2.00 15.29 -5.27
N ARG A 47 1.85 14.66 -6.44
CA ARG A 47 0.81 13.66 -6.69
C ARG A 47 0.98 12.41 -5.82
N ILE A 48 2.21 11.89 -5.69
CA ILE A 48 2.47 10.71 -4.85
C ILE A 48 2.18 11.03 -3.39
N ILE A 49 2.63 12.20 -2.90
CA ILE A 49 2.33 12.63 -1.52
C ILE A 49 0.83 12.72 -1.29
N LEU A 50 0.08 13.31 -2.22
CA LEU A 50 -1.38 13.37 -2.15
C LEU A 50 -1.99 11.96 -2.04
N LEU A 51 -1.55 11.01 -2.88
CA LEU A 51 -2.03 9.63 -2.84
C LEU A 51 -1.71 8.93 -1.51
N LEU A 52 -0.51 9.16 -0.95
CA LEU A 52 -0.10 8.63 0.36
C LEU A 52 -0.90 9.20 1.53
N ILE A 53 -1.55 10.35 1.38
CA ILE A 53 -2.46 10.92 2.37
C ILE A 53 -3.87 10.38 2.13
N ILE A 54 -4.37 10.48 0.89
CA ILE A 54 -5.75 10.12 0.56
C ILE A 54 -5.99 8.63 0.83
N ALA A 55 -5.08 7.72 0.49
CA ALA A 55 -5.26 6.30 0.71
C ALA A 55 -5.57 5.94 2.18
N PRO A 56 -4.70 6.25 3.16
CA PRO A 56 -5.00 5.95 4.56
C PRO A 56 -6.13 6.82 5.13
N SER A 57 -6.28 8.08 4.69
CA SER A 57 -7.42 8.92 5.11
C SER A 57 -8.76 8.31 4.73
N TRP A 58 -8.85 7.73 3.53
CA TRP A 58 -10.07 7.09 3.06
C TRP A 58 -10.42 5.88 3.93
N ILE A 59 -9.46 4.99 4.17
CA ILE A 59 -9.69 3.81 5.03
C ILE A 59 -10.12 4.25 6.44
N LEU A 60 -9.43 5.23 7.04
CA LEU A 60 -9.78 5.74 8.36
C LEU A 60 -11.18 6.35 8.41
N LEU A 61 -11.59 7.06 7.36
CA LEU A 61 -12.93 7.64 7.24
C LEU A 61 -14.00 6.54 7.21
N TYR A 62 -13.76 5.47 6.45
CA TYR A 62 -14.66 4.31 6.38
C TYR A 62 -14.70 3.47 7.66
N SER A 63 -13.63 3.50 8.45
CA SER A 63 -13.60 2.87 9.77
C SER A 63 -14.26 3.74 10.86
N ALA A 64 -14.07 5.06 10.82
CA ALA A 64 -14.52 5.97 11.88
C ALA A 64 -16.01 6.36 11.77
N ILE A 65 -16.54 6.55 10.57
CA ILE A 65 -17.95 6.97 10.38
C ILE A 65 -18.94 5.98 11.01
N PRO A 66 -18.82 4.65 10.81
CA PRO A 66 -19.66 3.66 11.49
C PRO A 66 -19.64 3.74 13.02
N VAL A 67 -18.51 4.18 13.60
CA VAL A 67 -18.34 4.29 15.06
C VAL A 67 -18.99 5.57 15.58
N ILE A 68 -18.90 6.68 14.84
CA ILE A 68 -19.43 7.98 15.25
C ILE A 68 -20.95 8.06 15.00
N PHE A 69 -21.40 7.56 13.85
CA PHE A 69 -22.81 7.59 13.45
C PHE A 69 -23.44 6.23 13.74
N LYS A 70 -24.26 6.16 14.80
CA LYS A 70 -25.07 4.98 15.10
C LYS A 70 -26.16 4.84 14.04
N PHE A 71 -25.92 4.03 13.00
CA PHE A 71 -26.91 3.77 11.96
C PHE A 71 -28.10 2.98 12.55
N PRO A 72 -29.36 3.37 12.25
CA PRO A 72 -30.54 2.87 12.96
C PRO A 72 -30.81 1.36 12.91
N GLN A 73 -30.04 0.55 12.16
CA GLN A 73 -30.19 -0.92 12.08
C GLN A 73 -28.88 -1.69 11.88
N GLY A 74 -27.70 -1.11 12.12
CA GLY A 74 -26.39 -1.77 11.92
C GLY A 74 -26.00 -2.00 10.44
N ILE A 75 -26.94 -2.50 9.63
CA ILE A 75 -26.84 -2.79 8.19
C ILE A 75 -26.27 -1.61 7.38
N GLY A 76 -26.66 -0.37 7.71
CA GLY A 76 -26.16 0.82 7.00
C GLY A 76 -24.67 1.08 7.24
N ALA A 77 -24.18 0.80 8.44
CA ALA A 77 -22.77 0.96 8.81
C ALA A 77 -21.90 -0.09 8.09
N ASP A 78 -22.47 -1.27 7.92
CA ASP A 78 -21.86 -2.43 7.30
C ASP A 78 -21.81 -2.29 5.76
N ILE A 79 -22.90 -1.85 5.11
CA ILE A 79 -22.89 -1.48 3.69
C ILE A 79 -21.87 -0.35 3.42
N TYR A 80 -21.76 0.61 4.33
CA TYR A 80 -20.77 1.68 4.19
C TYR A 80 -19.35 1.12 4.15
N ARG A 81 -19.00 0.20 5.06
CA ARG A 81 -17.70 -0.49 5.07
C ARG A 81 -17.43 -1.31 3.80
N TYR A 82 -18.45 -1.80 3.11
CA TYR A 82 -18.29 -2.52 1.83
C TYR A 82 -17.76 -1.64 0.70
N ILE A 83 -18.01 -0.33 0.75
CA ILE A 83 -17.56 0.61 -0.30
C ILE A 83 -16.05 0.88 -0.15
N GLU A 84 -15.47 0.61 1.01
CA GLU A 84 -14.06 0.88 1.29
C GLU A 84 -13.10 0.23 0.27
N PRO A 85 -13.14 -1.09 0.00
CA PRO A 85 -12.27 -1.70 -1.01
C PRO A 85 -12.46 -1.15 -2.43
N ILE A 86 -13.68 -0.73 -2.78
CA ILE A 86 -14.02 -0.20 -4.12
C ILE A 86 -13.21 1.06 -4.43
N VAL A 87 -12.91 1.88 -3.42
CA VAL A 87 -12.16 3.12 -3.59
C VAL A 87 -10.70 2.96 -3.18
N THR A 88 -10.42 2.28 -2.07
CA THR A 88 -9.08 2.10 -1.53
C THR A 88 -8.17 1.30 -2.47
N ILE A 89 -8.67 0.22 -3.09
CA ILE A 89 -7.86 -0.61 -3.99
C ILE A 89 -7.41 0.20 -5.21
N PRO A 90 -8.28 0.92 -5.96
CA PRO A 90 -7.84 1.77 -7.05
C PRO A 90 -6.83 2.84 -6.65
N ILE A 91 -7.00 3.49 -5.48
CA ILE A 91 -6.05 4.50 -5.02
C ILE A 91 -4.68 3.87 -4.73
N ASN A 92 -4.65 2.70 -4.09
CA ASN A 92 -3.42 1.95 -3.88
C ASN A 92 -2.79 1.47 -5.19
N TYR A 93 -3.60 1.14 -6.19
CA TYR A 93 -3.11 0.83 -7.52
C TYR A 93 -2.51 2.07 -8.20
N PHE A 94 -3.10 3.25 -8.02
CA PHE A 94 -2.52 4.51 -8.51
C PHE A 94 -1.16 4.82 -7.88
N ILE A 95 -0.96 4.49 -6.60
CA ILE A 95 0.36 4.54 -5.97
C ILE A 95 1.31 3.57 -6.69
N LEU A 96 0.92 2.31 -6.90
CA LEU A 96 1.76 1.32 -7.56
C LEU A 96 2.19 1.72 -8.97
N ILE A 97 1.24 2.09 -9.84
CA ILE A 97 1.54 2.45 -11.24
C ILE A 97 2.26 3.78 -11.37
N SER A 98 2.30 4.58 -10.30
CA SER A 98 3.12 5.78 -10.27
C SER A 98 4.59 5.44 -10.14
N ALA A 99 5.00 4.23 -9.75
CA ALA A 99 6.42 3.87 -9.64
C ALA A 99 7.16 3.90 -10.99
N GLU A 100 8.48 4.14 -10.95
CA GLU A 100 9.35 4.17 -12.14
C GLU A 100 9.32 2.88 -12.96
N VAL A 101 9.09 1.74 -12.32
CA VAL A 101 8.93 0.42 -12.96
C VAL A 101 7.80 0.43 -14.01
N PHE A 102 6.80 1.29 -13.83
CA PHE A 102 5.63 1.41 -14.72
C PHE A 102 5.71 2.60 -15.68
N THR A 103 6.47 3.64 -15.34
CA THR A 103 6.50 4.92 -16.07
C THR A 103 7.79 5.17 -16.85
N GLY A 104 8.86 4.44 -16.57
CA GLY A 104 10.16 4.62 -17.23
C GLY A 104 10.16 4.21 -18.71
N PHE A 105 10.81 5.02 -19.54
CA PHE A 105 11.19 4.68 -20.93
C PHE A 105 12.45 3.80 -21.00
N ASN A 106 13.27 3.79 -19.95
CA ASN A 106 14.53 3.02 -19.86
C ASN A 106 14.35 1.65 -19.17
N SER A 107 13.15 1.32 -18.72
CA SER A 107 12.80 0.01 -18.18
C SER A 107 12.41 -0.95 -19.30
N GLU A 108 13.31 -1.10 -20.29
CA GLU A 108 13.35 -2.30 -21.12
C GLU A 108 13.67 -3.48 -20.21
N GLY A 109 12.60 -4.03 -19.62
CA GLY A 109 12.53 -5.37 -19.07
C GLY A 109 13.62 -5.76 -18.08
N ALA A 110 13.64 -5.13 -16.90
CA ALA A 110 14.18 -5.84 -15.74
C ALA A 110 13.33 -7.10 -15.53
N THR A 111 13.81 -8.23 -16.03
CA THR A 111 13.18 -9.53 -15.86
C THR A 111 13.41 -10.02 -14.43
N ILE A 112 12.34 -10.46 -13.79
CA ILE A 112 12.40 -11.23 -12.55
C ILE A 112 12.61 -12.71 -12.90
N VAL A 113 12.83 -13.53 -11.87
CA VAL A 113 12.79 -14.99 -11.91
C VAL A 113 11.77 -15.50 -12.94
N PHE A 114 12.20 -16.44 -13.78
CA PHE A 114 11.43 -16.99 -14.92
C PHE A 114 11.23 -16.06 -16.14
N ASN A 115 12.09 -15.06 -16.35
CA ASN A 115 12.00 -14.12 -17.47
C ASN A 115 10.69 -13.32 -17.53
N ILE A 116 9.97 -13.21 -16.40
CA ILE A 116 8.74 -12.42 -16.31
C ILE A 116 9.13 -10.95 -16.12
N LEU A 117 8.54 -10.06 -16.92
CA LEU A 117 8.71 -8.62 -16.74
C LEU A 117 8.28 -8.21 -15.33
N GLU A 118 9.13 -7.46 -14.62
CA GLU A 118 8.85 -7.01 -13.25
C GLU A 118 7.49 -6.30 -13.12
N ARG A 119 7.14 -5.48 -14.10
CA ARG A 119 5.84 -4.81 -14.18
C ARG A 119 4.66 -5.80 -14.18
N SER A 120 4.75 -6.87 -14.96
CA SER A 120 3.71 -7.89 -15.06
C SER A 120 3.58 -8.67 -13.75
N PHE A 121 4.71 -9.05 -13.15
CA PHE A 121 4.73 -9.70 -11.85
C PHE A 121 4.05 -8.83 -10.78
N LEU A 122 4.40 -7.54 -10.69
CA LEU A 122 3.82 -6.62 -9.71
C LEU A 122 2.32 -6.38 -9.92
N ASN A 123 1.86 -6.31 -11.17
CA ASN A 123 0.42 -6.23 -11.46
C ASN A 123 -0.32 -7.47 -10.95
N VAL A 124 0.17 -8.68 -11.28
CA VAL A 124 -0.45 -9.93 -10.84
C VAL A 124 -0.41 -10.06 -9.33
N TRP A 125 0.71 -9.73 -8.70
CA TRP A 125 0.89 -9.79 -7.26
C TRP A 125 -0.04 -8.80 -6.53
N PHE A 126 -0.16 -7.58 -7.04
CA PHE A 126 -1.10 -6.60 -6.53
C PHE A 126 -2.55 -7.07 -6.69
N LEU A 127 -2.94 -7.57 -7.86
CA LEU A 127 -4.29 -8.09 -8.11
C LEU A 127 -4.63 -9.25 -7.18
N PHE A 128 -3.67 -10.15 -6.92
CA PHE A 128 -3.84 -11.23 -5.97
C PHE A 128 -4.08 -10.69 -4.55
N GLY A 129 -3.29 -9.71 -4.12
CA GLY A 129 -3.52 -9.00 -2.85
C GLY A 129 -4.88 -8.30 -2.78
N ALA A 130 -5.30 -7.65 -3.86
CA ALA A 130 -6.59 -6.96 -3.97
C ALA A 130 -7.78 -7.92 -3.89
N VAL A 131 -7.70 -9.08 -4.54
CA VAL A 131 -8.73 -10.12 -4.44
C VAL A 131 -8.82 -10.63 -3.01
N ILE A 132 -7.69 -11.00 -2.40
CA ILE A 132 -7.65 -11.47 -1.00
C ILE A 132 -8.22 -10.40 -0.05
N TYR A 133 -7.84 -9.13 -0.22
CA TYR A 133 -8.33 -8.01 0.58
C TYR A 133 -9.86 -7.86 0.46
N SER A 134 -10.38 -7.86 -0.77
CA SER A 134 -11.81 -7.70 -1.03
C SER A 134 -12.63 -8.88 -0.53
N GLN A 135 -12.14 -10.11 -0.69
CA GLN A 135 -12.80 -11.30 -0.14
C GLN A 135 -12.87 -11.24 1.38
N GLY A 136 -11.80 -10.80 2.06
CA GLY A 136 -11.76 -10.72 3.52
C GLY A 136 -12.75 -9.68 4.05
N SER A 137 -12.80 -8.52 3.38
CA SER A 137 -13.79 -7.48 3.66
C SER A 137 -15.22 -7.99 3.47
N GLY A 138 -15.49 -8.73 2.40
CA GLY A 138 -16.80 -9.34 2.12
C GLY A 138 -17.20 -10.37 3.17
N MET A 139 -16.30 -11.30 3.55
CA MET A 139 -16.59 -12.31 4.57
C MET A 139 -16.89 -11.68 5.93
N ARG A 140 -16.10 -10.67 6.33
CA ARG A 140 -16.33 -9.92 7.57
C ARG A 140 -17.68 -9.23 7.57
N LEU A 141 -18.05 -8.62 6.44
CA LEU A 141 -19.34 -7.97 6.28
C LEU A 141 -20.49 -8.97 6.44
N THR A 142 -20.44 -10.08 5.70
CA THR A 142 -21.49 -11.10 5.74
C THR A 142 -21.68 -11.65 7.14
N ALA A 143 -20.60 -12.01 7.85
CA ALA A 143 -20.73 -12.47 9.23
C ALA A 143 -21.25 -11.41 10.18
N THR A 144 -20.84 -10.14 10.02
CA THR A 144 -21.36 -9.06 10.87
C THR A 144 -22.87 -8.88 10.69
N MET A 145 -23.35 -8.90 9.44
CA MET A 145 -24.79 -8.80 9.14
C MET A 145 -25.58 -10.02 9.64
N VAL A 146 -25.01 -11.22 9.55
CA VAL A 146 -25.65 -12.43 10.07
C VAL A 146 -25.67 -12.39 11.59
N ASN A 147 -24.57 -12.07 12.27
CA ASN A 147 -24.50 -12.02 13.73
C ASN A 147 -25.46 -10.97 14.29
N GLN A 148 -25.51 -9.76 13.73
CA GLN A 148 -26.50 -8.76 14.17
C GLN A 148 -27.94 -9.25 14.03
N ASN A 149 -28.26 -9.96 12.96
CA ASN A 149 -29.61 -10.53 12.79
C ASN A 149 -29.88 -11.66 13.79
N LEU A 150 -28.91 -12.53 14.05
CA LEU A 150 -29.04 -13.60 15.03
C LEU A 150 -29.14 -13.05 16.46
N ASP A 151 -28.28 -12.10 16.83
CA ASP A 151 -28.29 -11.44 18.14
C ASP A 151 -29.65 -10.74 18.38
N ASN A 152 -30.18 -10.01 17.39
CA ASN A 152 -31.51 -9.42 17.47
C ASN A 152 -32.64 -10.46 17.63
N MET A 153 -32.51 -11.64 17.00
CA MET A 153 -33.49 -12.73 17.14
C MET A 153 -33.42 -13.39 18.52
N ILE A 154 -32.22 -13.57 19.06
CA ILE A 154 -31.98 -14.13 20.40
C ILE A 154 -32.51 -13.15 21.47
N ASP A 155 -32.22 -11.86 21.33
CA ASP A 155 -32.69 -10.82 22.25
C ASP A 155 -34.22 -10.69 22.24
N ALA A 156 -34.84 -10.86 21.07
CA ALA A 156 -36.29 -10.82 20.94
C ALA A 156 -36.99 -12.06 21.51
N ASN A 157 -36.31 -13.21 21.58
CA ASN A 157 -36.88 -14.47 22.07
C ASN A 157 -35.83 -15.28 22.85
N PHE A 158 -35.73 -15.00 24.15
CA PHE A 158 -34.71 -15.56 25.05
C PHE A 158 -34.61 -17.11 25.08
N ASN A 159 -35.69 -17.83 24.73
CA ASN A 159 -35.69 -19.31 24.72
C ASN A 159 -35.24 -19.93 23.39
N ILE A 160 -34.99 -19.15 22.34
CA ILE A 160 -34.66 -19.67 21.01
C ILE A 160 -33.34 -20.45 20.99
N THR A 161 -32.34 -20.05 21.76
CA THR A 161 -31.05 -20.77 21.84
C THR A 161 -31.21 -22.13 22.50
N THR A 162 -32.06 -22.24 23.52
CA THR A 162 -32.38 -23.50 24.21
C THR A 162 -33.23 -24.43 23.34
N GLU A 163 -34.10 -23.87 22.50
CA GLU A 163 -35.00 -24.62 21.62
C GLU A 163 -34.34 -25.03 20.30
N TYR A 164 -33.38 -24.23 19.80
CA TYR A 164 -32.63 -24.47 18.57
C TYR A 164 -31.12 -24.25 18.77
N PRO A 165 -30.38 -25.27 19.26
CA PRO A 165 -28.93 -25.19 19.47
C PRO A 165 -28.15 -24.80 18.22
N ALA A 166 -28.68 -25.14 17.03
CA ALA A 166 -28.11 -24.79 15.75
C ALA A 166 -27.94 -23.28 15.53
N ILE A 167 -28.69 -22.43 16.24
CA ILE A 167 -28.57 -20.96 16.15
C ILE A 167 -27.32 -20.49 16.90
N GLU A 168 -27.02 -21.09 18.05
CA GLU A 168 -25.79 -20.81 18.81
C GLU A 168 -24.55 -21.30 18.06
N ASP A 169 -24.61 -22.51 17.49
CA ASP A 169 -23.55 -23.06 16.64
C ASP A 169 -23.29 -22.17 15.41
N ASN A 170 -24.35 -21.67 14.78
CA ASN A 170 -24.21 -20.78 13.63
C ASN A 170 -23.65 -19.41 14.03
N ASN A 171 -24.03 -18.84 15.18
CA ASN A 171 -23.44 -17.59 15.68
C ASN A 171 -21.93 -17.74 15.95
N HIS A 172 -21.54 -18.85 16.58
CA HIS A 172 -20.13 -19.17 16.80
C HIS A 172 -19.35 -19.35 15.49
N TYR A 173 -19.93 -20.08 14.53
CA TYR A 173 -19.32 -20.31 13.22
C TYR A 173 -19.11 -19.00 12.45
N GLN A 174 -20.07 -18.06 12.50
CA GLN A 174 -19.95 -16.76 11.85
C GLN A 174 -18.92 -15.87 12.54
N GLU A 175 -18.82 -15.91 13.86
CA GLU A 175 -17.75 -15.21 14.58
C GLU A 175 -16.36 -15.73 14.20
N GLU A 176 -16.17 -17.05 14.11
CA GLU A 176 -14.89 -17.63 13.74
C GLU A 176 -14.55 -17.40 12.25
N LEU A 177 -15.49 -17.71 11.35
CA LEU A 177 -15.22 -17.73 9.92
C LEU A 177 -15.24 -16.33 9.28
N GLY A 178 -16.15 -15.46 9.68
CA GLY A 178 -16.22 -14.13 9.08
C GLY A 178 -15.50 -13.08 9.90
N ASN A 179 -15.64 -13.08 11.23
CA ASN A 179 -14.99 -12.04 12.03
C ASN A 179 -13.50 -12.33 12.23
N ILE A 180 -13.08 -13.55 12.56
CA ILE A 180 -11.64 -13.86 12.74
C ILE A 180 -10.96 -14.07 11.38
N PHE A 181 -11.41 -15.06 10.61
CA PHE A 181 -10.74 -15.41 9.36
C PHE A 181 -10.88 -14.31 8.30
N GLY A 182 -12.04 -13.64 8.19
CA GLY A 182 -12.22 -12.49 7.30
C GLY A 182 -11.28 -11.32 7.59
N ASN A 183 -11.06 -10.98 8.87
CA ASN A 183 -10.09 -9.95 9.27
C ASN A 183 -8.64 -10.32 8.89
N TYR A 184 -8.22 -11.56 9.13
CA TYR A 184 -6.89 -12.02 8.74
C TYR A 184 -6.70 -12.05 7.23
N LEU A 185 -7.72 -12.48 6.48
CA LEU A 185 -7.69 -12.47 5.02
C LEU A 185 -7.56 -11.02 4.51
N GLN A 186 -8.34 -10.09 5.06
CA GLN A 186 -8.26 -8.68 4.71
C GLN A 186 -6.85 -8.12 4.98
N ILE A 187 -6.27 -8.38 6.16
CA ILE A 187 -4.90 -7.96 6.47
C ILE A 187 -3.89 -8.58 5.50
N ALA A 188 -3.99 -9.88 5.24
CA ALA A 188 -3.07 -10.56 4.33
C ALA A 188 -3.08 -9.90 2.94
N GLY A 189 -4.27 -9.56 2.43
CA GLY A 189 -4.41 -8.81 1.18
C GLY A 189 -3.75 -7.41 1.24
N ALA A 190 -3.94 -6.68 2.34
CA ALA A 190 -3.33 -5.36 2.54
C ALA A 190 -1.80 -5.44 2.60
N ILE A 191 -1.24 -6.48 3.23
CA ILE A 191 0.19 -6.75 3.28
C ILE A 191 0.73 -7.00 1.87
N LEU A 192 0.04 -7.81 1.05
CA LEU A 192 0.45 -8.10 -0.31
C LEU A 192 0.42 -6.85 -1.21
N ILE A 193 -0.62 -6.02 -1.08
CA ILE A 193 -0.73 -4.72 -1.75
C ILE A 193 0.46 -3.82 -1.36
N THR A 194 0.69 -3.68 -0.05
CA THR A 194 1.76 -2.83 0.50
C THR A 194 3.14 -3.33 0.07
N TRP A 195 3.34 -4.65 0.06
CA TRP A 195 4.57 -5.27 -0.42
C TRP A 195 4.81 -4.98 -1.89
N SER A 196 3.77 -5.03 -2.73
CA SER A 196 3.86 -4.67 -4.15
C SER A 196 4.40 -3.25 -4.33
N GLN A 197 3.88 -2.30 -3.54
CA GLN A 197 4.31 -0.91 -3.56
C GLN A 197 5.75 -0.78 -3.05
N ILE A 198 6.08 -1.35 -1.89
CA ILE A 198 7.45 -1.34 -1.35
C ILE A 198 8.45 -1.90 -2.38
N PHE A 199 8.12 -3.02 -3.00
CA PHE A 199 8.98 -3.64 -4.00
C PHE A 199 9.14 -2.75 -5.23
N ALA A 200 8.05 -2.19 -5.77
CA ALA A 200 8.09 -1.30 -6.93
C ALA A 200 8.98 -0.07 -6.70
N TYR A 201 8.92 0.51 -5.49
CA TYR A 201 9.67 1.71 -5.12
C TYR A 201 11.10 1.41 -4.61
N ARG A 202 11.51 0.14 -4.50
CA ARG A 202 12.77 -0.27 -3.82
C ARG A 202 14.06 0.33 -4.41
N ARG A 203 14.06 0.72 -5.70
CA ARG A 203 15.21 1.29 -6.41
C ARG A 203 15.01 2.76 -6.79
N GLN A 204 13.85 3.32 -6.51
CA GLN A 204 13.46 4.65 -6.96
C GLN A 204 14.05 5.73 -6.05
N HIS A 205 14.70 6.72 -6.66
CA HIS A 205 15.25 7.88 -5.98
C HIS A 205 14.50 9.14 -6.40
N HIS A 206 13.77 9.74 -5.47
CA HIS A 206 13.08 11.01 -5.66
C HIS A 206 14.03 12.18 -5.36
N TYR A 207 13.63 13.38 -5.78
CA TYR A 207 14.35 14.59 -5.40
C TYR A 207 14.10 14.93 -3.94
N THR A 208 15.01 15.73 -3.38
CA THR A 208 14.85 16.20 -2.00
C THR A 208 13.65 17.13 -1.93
N ILE A 209 12.70 16.83 -1.05
CA ILE A 209 11.53 17.68 -0.85
C ILE A 209 11.96 18.93 -0.07
N HIS A 210 11.92 20.09 -0.73
CA HIS A 210 12.27 21.38 -0.10
C HIS A 210 11.06 22.16 0.42
N SER A 211 9.86 21.92 -0.13
CA SER A 211 8.66 22.65 0.29
C SER A 211 8.16 22.16 1.65
N PRO A 212 7.96 23.05 2.65
CA PRO A 212 7.49 22.65 3.97
C PRO A 212 6.11 21.99 3.91
N PHE A 213 5.23 22.44 3.01
CA PHE A 213 3.90 21.85 2.82
C PHE A 213 3.98 20.39 2.37
N LEU A 214 4.88 20.08 1.43
CA LEU A 214 5.07 18.72 0.93
C LEU A 214 5.73 17.82 1.99
N VAL A 215 6.68 18.35 2.77
CA VAL A 215 7.28 17.62 3.90
C VAL A 215 6.22 17.27 4.94
N ILE A 216 5.36 18.23 5.32
CA ILE A 216 4.27 17.99 6.26
C ILE A 216 3.31 16.95 5.71
N GLY A 217 2.87 17.09 4.45
CA GLY A 217 1.97 16.13 3.82
C GLY A 217 2.54 14.70 3.80
N TRP A 218 3.81 14.56 3.45
CA TRP A 218 4.51 13.28 3.46
C TRP A 218 4.57 12.64 4.86
N LEU A 219 4.90 13.44 5.90
CA LEU A 219 4.90 12.98 7.29
C LEU A 219 3.49 12.60 7.76
N VAL A 220 2.48 13.38 7.41
CA VAL A 220 1.07 13.13 7.75
C VAL A 220 0.60 11.83 7.10
N GLY A 221 0.93 11.57 5.83
CA GLY A 221 0.60 10.30 5.17
C GLY A 221 1.19 9.09 5.93
N GLY A 222 2.46 9.17 6.33
CA GLY A 222 3.10 8.14 7.15
C GLY A 222 2.43 7.97 8.52
N LEU A 223 2.08 9.06 9.19
CA LEU A 223 1.37 9.06 10.47
C LEU A 223 -0.02 8.39 10.35
N LEU A 224 -0.82 8.78 9.35
CA LEU A 224 -2.15 8.24 9.11
C LEU A 224 -2.10 6.74 8.82
N ASN A 225 -1.15 6.31 8.00
CA ASN A 225 -0.98 4.88 7.72
C ASN A 225 -0.51 4.12 8.98
N GLY A 226 0.31 4.72 9.83
CA GLY A 226 0.71 4.13 11.13
C GLY A 226 -0.45 4.02 12.12
N LEU A 227 -1.32 5.04 12.18
CA LEU A 227 -2.56 5.01 12.95
C LEU A 227 -3.48 3.89 12.48
N LEU A 228 -3.65 3.75 11.16
CA LEU A 228 -4.43 2.67 10.58
C LEU A 228 -3.88 1.29 10.98
N LEU A 229 -2.57 1.10 10.83
CA LEU A 229 -1.91 -0.16 11.17
C LEU A 229 -2.07 -0.53 12.64
N ALA A 230 -1.95 0.45 13.54
CA ALA A 230 -2.18 0.23 14.97
C ALA A 230 -3.65 -0.05 15.27
N ALA A 231 -4.59 0.70 14.69
CA ALA A 231 -6.02 0.50 14.87
C ALA A 231 -6.44 -0.92 14.46
N THR A 232 -6.01 -1.37 13.27
CA THR A 232 -6.28 -2.72 12.80
C THR A 232 -5.67 -3.79 13.71
N ALA A 233 -4.44 -3.59 14.20
CA ALA A 233 -3.83 -4.53 15.14
C ALA A 233 -4.60 -4.62 16.47
N ILE A 234 -5.12 -3.50 16.96
CA ILE A 234 -5.84 -3.44 18.24
C ILE A 234 -7.25 -4.05 18.16
N GLU A 235 -7.91 -3.92 17.00
CA GLU A 235 -9.28 -4.38 16.78
C GLU A 235 -9.41 -5.92 16.77
N ILE A 236 -8.35 -6.63 16.36
CA ILE A 236 -8.43 -8.07 16.08
C ILE A 236 -8.00 -8.89 17.29
N ARG A 237 -8.66 -10.03 17.51
CA ARG A 237 -8.29 -11.02 18.53
C ARG A 237 -6.85 -11.49 18.30
N GLN A 238 -5.98 -11.34 19.31
CA GLN A 238 -4.52 -11.57 19.21
C GLN A 238 -3.81 -10.66 18.17
N GLY A 239 -4.52 -9.69 17.60
CA GLY A 239 -4.00 -8.72 16.63
C GLY A 239 -2.82 -7.90 17.14
N PRO A 240 -2.76 -7.47 18.43
CA PRO A 240 -1.61 -6.69 18.91
C PRO A 240 -0.28 -7.46 18.83
N LEU A 241 -0.31 -8.78 19.05
CA LEU A 241 0.87 -9.62 18.95
C LEU A 241 1.31 -9.78 17.49
N VAL A 242 0.36 -10.11 16.60
CA VAL A 242 0.63 -10.28 15.16
C VAL A 242 1.11 -8.96 14.55
N GLY A 243 0.42 -7.86 14.88
CA GLY A 243 0.77 -6.51 14.48
C GLY A 243 2.17 -6.12 14.94
N LEU A 244 2.53 -6.40 16.21
CA LEU A 244 3.85 -6.15 16.76
C LEU A 244 4.96 -6.88 15.98
N ILE A 245 4.78 -8.18 15.74
CA ILE A 245 5.74 -8.97 14.95
C ILE A 245 5.87 -8.39 13.54
N TYR A 246 4.75 -8.06 12.90
CA TYR A 246 4.72 -7.51 11.55
C TYR A 246 5.45 -6.16 11.45
N VAL A 247 5.15 -5.20 12.33
CA VAL A 247 5.80 -3.87 12.30
C VAL A 247 7.30 -3.96 12.55
N ILE A 248 7.74 -4.88 13.42
CA ILE A 248 9.16 -5.09 13.71
C ILE A 248 9.86 -5.66 12.47
N VAL A 249 9.35 -6.77 11.93
CA VAL A 249 9.98 -7.46 10.79
C VAL A 249 10.01 -6.53 9.57
N MET A 250 8.87 -5.94 9.20
CA MET A 250 8.80 -5.06 8.03
C MET A 250 9.56 -3.74 8.25
N GLY A 251 9.49 -3.17 9.45
CA GLY A 251 10.24 -1.97 9.81
C GLY A 251 11.76 -2.17 9.69
N ILE A 252 12.27 -3.30 10.19
CA ILE A 252 13.69 -3.67 10.06
C ILE A 252 14.08 -3.87 8.60
N LEU A 253 13.30 -4.64 7.83
CA LEU A 253 13.57 -4.88 6.41
C LEU A 253 13.63 -3.58 5.61
N LEU A 254 12.67 -2.67 5.84
CA LEU A 254 12.66 -1.34 5.21
C LEU A 254 13.82 -0.46 5.65
N ALA A 255 14.15 -0.46 6.95
CA ALA A 255 15.28 0.30 7.46
C ALA A 255 16.61 -0.18 6.84
N ILE A 256 16.79 -1.49 6.69
CA ILE A 256 17.95 -2.09 6.00
C ILE A 256 17.97 -1.67 4.53
N CYS A 257 16.85 -1.79 3.82
CA CYS A 257 16.73 -1.39 2.41
C CYS A 257 17.07 0.10 2.20
N LEU A 258 16.48 0.99 3.01
CA LEU A 258 16.72 2.42 2.96
C LEU A 258 18.17 2.79 3.34
N ARG A 259 18.78 2.05 4.27
CA ARG A 259 20.19 2.22 4.66
C ARG A 259 21.13 1.81 3.54
N TYR A 260 20.89 0.66 2.89
CA TYR A 260 21.69 0.16 1.77
C TYR A 260 21.68 1.16 0.60
N ASN A 261 20.51 1.72 0.30
CA ASN A 261 20.33 2.73 -0.73
C ASN A 261 20.79 4.14 -0.31
N LYS A 262 21.38 4.31 0.89
CA LYS A 262 21.86 5.60 1.45
C LYS A 262 20.80 6.72 1.48
N VAL A 263 19.52 6.35 1.52
CA VAL A 263 18.40 7.31 1.52
C VAL A 263 17.73 7.47 2.87
N LEU A 264 18.03 6.60 3.86
CA LEU A 264 17.35 6.57 5.17
C LEU A 264 17.18 7.96 5.82
N PHE A 265 18.25 8.74 5.89
CA PHE A 265 18.26 10.08 6.52
C PHE A 265 18.10 11.24 5.53
N SER A 266 17.97 10.94 4.24
CA SER A 266 17.76 11.97 3.23
C SER A 266 16.30 12.35 3.16
N ARG A 267 15.98 13.64 3.12
CA ARG A 267 14.59 14.10 3.15
C ARG A 267 13.89 13.82 1.82
N GLY A 268 12.98 12.86 1.80
CA GLY A 268 12.09 12.61 0.67
C GLY A 268 12.69 11.85 -0.50
N LYS A 269 14.00 11.52 -0.53
CA LYS A 269 14.58 10.77 -1.65
C LYS A 269 14.04 9.34 -1.76
N GLY A 270 13.63 8.75 -0.65
CA GLY A 270 12.93 7.47 -0.60
C GLY A 270 11.45 7.64 -0.30
N LEU A 271 10.81 8.68 -0.85
CA LEU A 271 9.49 9.22 -0.46
C LEU A 271 8.50 8.15 0.06
N VAL A 272 8.17 7.18 -0.79
CA VAL A 272 7.20 6.12 -0.48
C VAL A 272 7.74 5.16 0.61
N LEU A 273 8.95 4.63 0.43
CA LEU A 273 9.58 3.70 1.38
C LEU A 273 9.76 4.32 2.78
N GLN A 274 10.17 5.58 2.84
CA GLN A 274 10.34 6.30 4.10
C GLN A 274 8.98 6.62 4.73
N SER A 275 7.93 6.89 3.93
CA SER A 275 6.57 7.04 4.45
C SER A 275 6.07 5.76 5.11
N TYR A 276 6.30 4.60 4.48
CA TYR A 276 6.02 3.30 5.11
C TYR A 276 6.86 3.08 6.37
N LEU A 277 8.15 3.41 6.36
CA LEU A 277 8.98 3.29 7.57
C LEU A 277 8.43 4.15 8.72
N ILE A 278 8.02 5.39 8.46
CA ILE A 278 7.35 6.25 9.45
C ILE A 278 6.09 5.57 9.97
N SER A 279 5.28 5.02 9.09
CA SER A 279 4.07 4.27 9.46
C SER A 279 4.37 3.08 10.38
N TYR A 280 5.40 2.28 10.09
CA TYR A 280 5.80 1.17 10.95
C TYR A 280 6.30 1.62 12.32
N ILE A 281 7.05 2.73 12.40
CA ILE A 281 7.51 3.32 13.67
C ILE A 281 6.31 3.81 14.49
N VAL A 282 5.41 4.58 13.87
CA VAL A 282 4.20 5.07 14.54
C VAL A 282 3.33 3.91 15.01
N GLY A 283 3.09 2.91 14.15
CA GLY A 283 2.33 1.72 14.49
C GLY A 283 2.94 0.96 15.66
N LEU A 284 4.26 0.76 15.66
CA LEU A 284 4.99 0.13 16.76
C LEU A 284 4.79 0.86 18.09
N ILE A 285 4.94 2.19 18.10
CA ILE A 285 4.77 3.00 19.30
C ILE A 285 3.35 2.84 19.85
N LEU A 286 2.33 2.96 19.00
CA LEU A 286 0.93 2.86 19.41
C LEU A 286 0.55 1.47 19.92
N ILE A 287 1.03 0.40 19.27
CA ILE A 287 0.81 -0.98 19.72
C ILE A 287 1.47 -1.22 21.08
N ILE A 288 2.68 -0.73 21.31
CA ILE A 288 3.35 -0.82 22.62
C ILE A 288 2.57 -0.08 23.70
N ILE A 289 2.14 1.16 23.43
CA ILE A 289 1.32 1.95 24.35
C ILE A 289 0.05 1.17 24.72
N TRP A 290 -0.63 0.58 23.73
CA TRP A 290 -1.82 -0.23 23.95
C TRP A 290 -1.56 -1.42 24.88
N ILE A 291 -0.51 -2.20 24.61
CA ILE A 291 -0.15 -3.38 25.41
C ILE A 291 0.12 -2.99 26.87
N ILE A 292 0.79 -1.85 27.09
CA ILE A 292 1.08 -1.33 28.44
C ILE A 292 -0.22 -0.91 29.15
N VAL A 293 -1.08 -0.15 28.47
CA VAL A 293 -2.34 0.37 29.04
C VAL A 293 -3.29 -0.76 29.41
N VAL A 294 -3.43 -1.75 28.54
CA VAL A 294 -4.36 -2.88 28.71
C VAL A 294 -3.75 -4.03 29.53
N ARG A 295 -2.48 -3.90 29.93
CA ARG A 295 -1.70 -4.88 30.71
C ARG A 295 -1.67 -6.27 30.08
N GLY A 296 -1.43 -6.33 28.77
CA GLY A 296 -1.26 -7.59 28.05
C GLY A 296 -1.74 -7.54 26.60
N PHE A 297 -1.77 -8.71 25.96
CA PHE A 297 -2.21 -8.89 24.58
C PHE A 297 -3.72 -9.13 24.51
N LYS A 298 -4.50 -8.08 24.71
CA LYS A 298 -5.97 -8.13 24.60
C LYS A 298 -6.43 -7.25 23.44
N ASP A 299 -7.49 -7.70 22.77
CA ASP A 299 -8.25 -6.90 21.81
C ASP A 299 -9.20 -5.94 22.55
N THR A 300 -9.86 -5.07 21.79
CA THR A 300 -10.82 -4.07 22.33
C THR A 300 -11.95 -4.72 23.12
N LYS A 301 -12.49 -5.85 22.65
CA LYS A 301 -13.56 -6.61 23.31
C LYS A 301 -13.11 -7.18 24.65
N ASN A 302 -11.97 -7.88 24.71
CA ASN A 302 -11.46 -8.47 25.95
C ASN A 302 -10.86 -7.44 26.92
N ALA A 303 -10.59 -6.22 26.45
CA ALA A 303 -10.16 -5.09 27.28
C ALA A 303 -11.33 -4.38 27.98
N GLY A 304 -12.58 -4.61 27.58
CA GLY A 304 -13.77 -3.98 28.16
C GLY A 304 -13.87 -2.47 27.94
N LEU A 305 -13.17 -1.93 26.94
CA LEU A 305 -13.11 -0.48 26.66
C LEU A 305 -14.15 0.00 25.64
N PHE A 306 -14.81 -0.94 24.95
CA PHE A 306 -15.87 -0.67 23.96
C PHE A 306 -16.96 -1.74 24.07
N THR A 307 -17.77 -1.66 25.13
CA THR A 307 -19.12 -2.27 25.20
C THR A 307 -20.16 -1.22 24.83
#